data_AF-A0A964A7E8-F1
#
_entry.id   AF-A0A964A7E8-F1
#
_cell.length_a   1.000
_cell.length_b   1.000
_cell.length_c   1.000
_cell.angle_alpha   90.00
_cell.angle_beta   90.00
_cell.angle_gamma   90.00
#
_symmetry.space_group_name_H-M   'P 1'
#
loop_
_entity.id
_entity.type
_entity.pdbx_description
1 polymer ?
#
loop_
_entity_poly.entity_id
_entity_poly.type
_entity_poly.pdbx_seq_one_letter_code
_entity_poly.pdbx_strand_id
1 'polypeptide(L)'
;MSPRLEPEDVEGFRALVERRFGLRFDATKDDDLAELLRRRMEASGASGFGAYQRLLSDDATQDDETAFLAEALTINETFFFRNADAFRALVEGVLPALIAAASPHRRLRILSAGCASGEEPYSLAMMLSEALPDLASWDVQIVAVDIDPAALAKAERARYSSWSLRATPEATRLRYFEEVGREFVVDPGIRQMVRFVRGNLTDDRAAFWRAASHDLVFCRNVLMYFAPEHMADVITRAHRALRPGGYLFLGHAESLRGMNRGFHLCHTHDTFYYQKRTGADAAAPGPRGTDSPPAALPPVGDSSTSWVDAIQRASERIAALAHQPTTASAPPPPSAGARSLAAGGVLAPALEAMRQERFGDALALLSGLAGETAADPDAMLMRAVLLTNSGRLDEARACCERLLALDEFNAGVHYVMALSCEHAGDVESALDHDQTAAYLDPGFAMPRLHMGLVARRAGDDTTARRELSHALALLAREDASRLLLFGGGFSRDTLSALCRAELRAAGGER
;
A
#
# COMPACT_ATOMS: atom_id res chain seq x y z
N MET A 1 40.52 -21.62 -2.54
CA MET A 1 40.45 -20.43 -3.42
C MET A 1 38.97 -20.14 -3.59
N SER A 2 38.49 -19.00 -3.12
CA SER A 2 37.10 -18.61 -3.38
C SER A 2 36.89 -18.49 -4.89
N PRO A 3 35.86 -19.12 -5.47
CA PRO A 3 35.59 -19.05 -6.89
C PRO A 3 35.38 -17.57 -7.29
N ARG A 4 36.06 -17.14 -8.35
CA ARG A 4 35.91 -15.79 -8.90
C ARG A 4 34.56 -15.71 -9.58
N LEU A 5 33.72 -14.78 -9.15
CA LEU A 5 32.44 -14.47 -9.78
C LEU A 5 32.64 -13.37 -10.80
N GLU A 6 32.15 -13.59 -12.02
CA GLU A 6 32.07 -12.55 -13.04
C GLU A 6 30.67 -11.90 -12.99
N PRO A 7 30.49 -10.65 -13.49
CA PRO A 7 29.18 -9.98 -13.49
C PRO A 7 28.05 -10.80 -14.14
N GLU A 8 28.39 -11.56 -15.19
CA GLU A 8 27.46 -12.47 -15.87
C GLU A 8 26.92 -13.58 -14.95
N ASP A 9 27.71 -14.03 -13.96
CA ASP A 9 27.29 -15.03 -12.98
C ASP A 9 26.21 -14.47 -12.04
N VAL A 10 26.35 -13.20 -11.64
CA VAL A 10 25.40 -12.51 -10.74
C VAL A 10 24.10 -12.23 -11.47
N GLU A 11 24.17 -11.76 -12.72
CA GLU A 11 23.00 -11.58 -13.59
C GLU A 11 22.28 -12.93 -13.81
N GLY A 12 23.04 -13.98 -14.12
CA GLY A 12 22.52 -15.33 -14.28
C GLY A 12 21.85 -15.86 -13.00
N PHE A 13 22.43 -15.58 -11.83
CA PHE A 13 21.88 -15.98 -10.54
C PHE A 13 20.61 -15.22 -10.21
N ARG A 14 20.56 -13.91 -10.45
CA ARG A 14 19.35 -13.11 -10.32
C ARG A 14 18.21 -13.65 -11.18
N ALA A 15 18.50 -13.94 -12.46
CA ALA A 15 17.51 -14.53 -13.36
C ALA A 15 17.06 -15.93 -12.91
N LEU A 16 17.95 -16.72 -12.31
CA LEU A 16 17.60 -18.00 -11.70
C LEU A 16 16.65 -17.81 -10.52
N VAL A 17 16.95 -16.85 -9.63
CA VAL A 17 16.11 -16.55 -8.46
C VAL A 17 14.72 -16.13 -8.89
N GLU A 18 14.61 -15.26 -9.88
CA GLU A 18 13.32 -14.82 -10.42
C GLU A 18 12.53 -16.00 -11.00
N ARG A 19 13.14 -16.85 -11.84
CA ARG A 19 12.46 -18.02 -12.41
C ARG A 19 12.02 -19.04 -11.36
N ARG A 20 12.83 -19.25 -10.31
CA ARG A 20 12.61 -20.30 -9.33
C ARG A 20 11.66 -19.87 -8.21
N PHE A 21 11.80 -18.64 -7.71
CA PHE A 21 11.08 -18.12 -6.54
C PHE A 21 10.04 -17.05 -6.92
N GLY A 22 10.07 -16.53 -8.14
CA GLY A 22 9.24 -15.40 -8.57
C GLY A 22 9.77 -14.03 -8.11
N LEU A 23 10.81 -14.02 -7.26
CA LEU A 23 11.33 -12.82 -6.58
C LEU A 23 12.17 -11.96 -7.53
N ARG A 24 11.85 -10.67 -7.61
CA ARG A 24 12.57 -9.69 -8.41
C ARG A 24 13.51 -8.87 -7.54
N PHE A 25 14.77 -8.82 -7.94
CA PHE A 25 15.79 -7.96 -7.35
C PHE A 25 16.29 -6.96 -8.39
N ASP A 26 16.38 -5.69 -7.99
CA ASP A 26 17.00 -4.66 -8.84
C ASP A 26 18.53 -4.78 -8.84
N ALA A 27 19.20 -4.03 -9.72
CA ALA A 27 20.66 -4.09 -9.83
C ALA A 27 21.39 -3.49 -8.62
N THR A 28 20.71 -2.72 -7.78
CA THR A 28 21.30 -2.22 -6.54
C THR A 28 21.51 -3.34 -5.52
N LYS A 29 20.89 -4.51 -5.72
CA LYS A 29 21.05 -5.71 -4.92
C LYS A 29 22.08 -6.71 -5.44
N ASP A 30 22.83 -6.36 -6.48
CA ASP A 30 23.82 -7.27 -7.07
C ASP A 30 24.95 -7.65 -6.12
N ASP A 31 25.43 -6.72 -5.30
CA ASP A 31 26.48 -7.03 -4.32
C ASP A 31 25.99 -8.03 -3.26
N ASP A 32 24.76 -7.84 -2.77
CA ASP A 32 24.09 -8.75 -1.82
C ASP A 32 23.92 -10.15 -2.43
N LEU A 33 23.45 -10.22 -3.69
CA LEU A 33 23.27 -11.47 -4.42
C LEU A 33 24.59 -12.16 -4.75
N ALA A 34 25.63 -11.41 -5.11
CA ALA A 34 26.96 -11.94 -5.38
C ALA A 34 27.57 -12.55 -4.11
N GLU A 35 27.39 -11.90 -2.96
CA GLU A 35 27.87 -12.42 -1.68
C GLU A 35 27.07 -13.64 -1.22
N LEU A 36 25.75 -13.67 -1.42
CA LEU A 36 24.96 -14.87 -1.21
C LEU A 36 25.44 -16.04 -2.09
N LEU A 37 25.59 -15.80 -3.39
CA LEU A 37 26.03 -16.81 -4.36
C LEU A 37 27.40 -17.38 -3.98
N ARG A 38 28.37 -16.51 -3.65
CA ARG A 38 29.71 -16.92 -3.21
C ARG A 38 29.64 -17.84 -2.00
N ARG A 39 28.89 -17.45 -0.96
CA ARG A 39 28.71 -18.25 0.26
C ARG A 39 28.08 -19.61 -0.03
N ARG A 40 27.07 -19.67 -0.91
CA ARG A 40 26.45 -20.95 -1.30
C ARG A 40 27.37 -21.83 -2.13
N MET A 41 28.15 -21.26 -3.04
CA MET A 41 29.13 -22.01 -3.83
C MET A 41 30.23 -22.60 -2.95
N GLU A 42 30.71 -21.85 -1.97
CA GLU A 42 31.68 -22.35 -0.99
C GLU A 42 31.10 -23.46 -0.11
N ALA A 43 29.89 -23.29 0.41
CA ALA A 43 29.22 -24.28 1.26
C ALA A 43 28.89 -25.59 0.52
N SER A 44 28.50 -25.50 -0.75
CA SER A 44 28.15 -26.66 -1.58
C SER A 44 29.34 -27.29 -2.32
N GLY A 45 30.52 -26.65 -2.27
CA GLY A 45 31.69 -27.08 -3.03
C GLY A 45 31.58 -26.85 -4.54
N ALA A 46 30.64 -26.03 -5.01
CA ALA A 46 30.46 -25.74 -6.42
C ALA A 46 31.65 -24.92 -6.97
N SER A 47 32.28 -25.42 -8.04
CA SER A 47 33.47 -24.81 -8.64
C SER A 47 33.20 -23.53 -9.45
N GLY A 48 31.94 -23.17 -9.65
CA GLY A 48 31.49 -22.04 -10.46
C GLY A 48 29.97 -21.94 -10.48
N PHE A 49 29.42 -20.82 -10.98
CA PHE A 49 27.98 -20.62 -11.05
C PHE A 49 27.26 -21.73 -11.84
N GLY A 50 27.80 -22.13 -13.00
CA GLY A 50 27.23 -23.24 -13.78
C GLY A 50 27.24 -24.59 -13.04
N ALA A 51 28.19 -24.83 -12.12
CA ALA A 51 28.16 -26.02 -11.26
C ALA A 51 27.08 -25.88 -10.17
N TYR A 52 26.94 -24.69 -9.60
CA TYR A 52 25.90 -24.38 -8.62
C TYR A 52 24.48 -24.52 -9.20
N GLN A 53 24.26 -24.05 -10.43
CA GLN A 53 22.98 -24.21 -11.14
C GLN A 53 22.58 -25.68 -11.32
N ARG A 54 23.54 -26.59 -11.51
CA ARG A 54 23.26 -28.03 -11.62
C ARG A 54 22.77 -28.62 -10.30
N LEU A 55 23.29 -28.18 -9.16
CA LEU A 55 22.81 -28.61 -7.83
C LEU A 55 21.34 -28.23 -7.60
N LEU A 56 20.91 -27.08 -8.11
CA LEU A 56 19.52 -26.62 -8.06
C LEU A 56 18.59 -27.35 -9.03
N SER A 57 19.13 -28.22 -9.89
CA SER A 57 18.39 -29.04 -10.85
C SER A 57 18.52 -30.54 -10.57
N ASP A 58 19.30 -30.93 -9.56
CA ASP A 58 19.55 -32.32 -9.17
C ASP A 58 18.59 -32.70 -8.03
N ASP A 59 17.79 -33.76 -8.23
CA ASP A 59 16.78 -34.22 -7.27
C ASP A 59 17.37 -34.50 -5.88
N ALA A 60 18.66 -34.87 -5.77
CA ALA A 60 19.29 -35.19 -4.50
C ALA A 60 19.66 -33.94 -3.67
N THR A 61 19.88 -32.79 -4.32
CA THR A 61 20.39 -31.57 -3.66
C THR A 61 19.45 -30.37 -3.78
N GLN A 62 18.50 -30.42 -4.72
CA GLN A 62 17.65 -29.29 -5.06
C GLN A 62 16.82 -28.80 -3.87
N ASP A 63 16.27 -29.70 -3.05
CA ASP A 63 15.35 -29.33 -1.98
C ASP A 63 16.02 -28.56 -0.84
N ASP A 64 17.24 -28.98 -0.47
CA ASP A 64 18.07 -28.35 0.56
C ASP A 64 18.58 -26.98 0.09
N GLU A 65 19.14 -26.90 -1.12
CA GLU A 65 19.58 -25.61 -1.67
C GLU A 65 18.40 -24.65 -1.87
N THR A 66 17.25 -25.15 -2.32
CA THR A 66 16.02 -24.33 -2.43
C THR A 66 15.57 -23.83 -1.06
N ALA A 67 15.68 -24.66 -0.01
CA ALA A 67 15.36 -24.25 1.37
C ALA A 67 16.27 -23.11 1.84
N PHE A 68 17.59 -23.27 1.69
CA PHE A 68 18.56 -22.25 2.07
C PHE A 68 18.35 -20.93 1.33
N LEU A 69 18.12 -20.98 0.02
CA LEU A 69 17.86 -19.79 -0.77
C LEU A 69 16.54 -19.13 -0.37
N ALA A 70 15.48 -19.91 -0.08
CA ALA A 70 14.22 -19.36 0.39
C ALA A 70 14.38 -18.60 1.72
N GLU A 71 15.12 -19.16 2.68
CA GLU A 71 15.41 -18.49 3.95
C GLU A 71 16.25 -17.21 3.75
N ALA A 72 17.24 -17.24 2.86
CA ALA A 72 18.15 -16.11 2.65
C ALA A 72 17.56 -14.95 1.82
N LEU A 73 16.60 -15.24 0.94
CA LEU A 73 16.07 -14.27 -0.04
C LEU A 73 14.72 -13.68 0.35
N THR A 74 13.99 -14.27 1.30
CA THR A 74 12.66 -13.80 1.69
C THR A 74 12.74 -12.70 2.75
N ILE A 75 11.76 -11.78 2.73
CA ILE A 75 11.58 -10.74 3.75
C ILE A 75 10.34 -11.10 4.56
N ASN A 76 10.55 -11.54 5.80
CA ASN A 76 9.51 -12.15 6.63
C ASN A 76 8.98 -11.21 7.75
N GLU A 77 8.99 -9.90 7.51
CA GLU A 77 8.44 -8.95 8.49
C GLU A 77 6.91 -9.10 8.57
N THR A 78 6.42 -9.55 9.71
CA THR A 78 4.99 -9.76 9.97
C THR A 78 4.68 -9.60 11.46
N PHE A 79 3.41 -9.36 11.78
CA PHE A 79 2.92 -9.20 13.14
C PHE A 79 1.42 -9.43 13.21
N PHE A 80 0.95 -9.76 14.41
CA PHE A 80 -0.46 -10.04 14.65
C PHE A 80 -1.30 -8.81 14.32
N PHE A 81 -2.44 -9.04 13.65
CA PHE A 81 -3.39 -8.01 13.27
C PHE A 81 -2.79 -6.87 12.41
N ARG A 82 -1.75 -7.17 11.61
CA ARG A 82 -1.15 -6.22 10.66
C ARG A 82 -2.21 -5.64 9.72
N ASN A 83 -2.30 -4.31 9.70
CA ASN A 83 -3.35 -3.51 9.05
C ASN A 83 -4.75 -3.89 9.57
N ALA A 84 -5.11 -3.37 10.74
CA ALA A 84 -6.36 -3.70 11.44
C ALA A 84 -7.62 -3.53 10.57
N ASP A 85 -7.60 -2.58 9.64
CA ASP A 85 -8.70 -2.28 8.72
C ASP A 85 -9.07 -3.46 7.81
N ALA A 86 -8.08 -4.25 7.35
CA ALA A 86 -8.33 -5.48 6.59
C ALA A 86 -9.11 -6.51 7.42
N PHE A 87 -8.78 -6.64 8.70
CA PHE A 87 -9.47 -7.54 9.61
C PHE A 87 -10.87 -7.02 9.99
N ARG A 88 -11.03 -5.70 10.15
CA ARG A 88 -12.35 -5.09 10.38
C ARG A 88 -13.29 -5.30 9.20
N ALA A 89 -12.83 -5.03 7.98
CA ALA A 89 -13.58 -5.30 6.75
C ALA A 89 -13.92 -6.79 6.59
N LEU A 90 -13.00 -7.69 7.00
CA LEU A 90 -13.27 -9.12 7.04
C LEU A 90 -14.43 -9.43 8.00
N VAL A 91 -14.35 -8.99 9.27
CA VAL A 91 -15.30 -9.34 10.32
C VAL A 91 -16.68 -8.72 10.10
N GLU A 92 -16.74 -7.45 9.71
CA GLU A 92 -17.99 -6.70 9.62
C GLU A 92 -18.65 -6.81 8.24
N GLY A 93 -17.85 -7.00 7.18
CA GLY A 93 -18.34 -7.07 5.81
C GLY A 93 -18.38 -8.48 5.23
N VAL A 94 -17.26 -9.20 5.29
CA VAL A 94 -17.07 -10.44 4.50
C VAL A 94 -17.56 -11.69 5.23
N LEU A 95 -17.22 -11.86 6.50
CA LEU A 95 -17.60 -13.04 7.28
C LEU A 95 -19.13 -13.21 7.38
N PRO A 96 -19.96 -12.19 7.62
CA PRO A 96 -21.41 -12.36 7.67
C PRO A 96 -21.96 -12.94 6.35
N ALA A 97 -21.45 -12.45 5.21
CA ALA A 97 -21.83 -12.94 3.90
C ALA A 97 -21.37 -14.39 3.65
N LEU A 98 -20.13 -14.73 4.03
CA LEU A 98 -19.59 -16.08 3.92
C LEU A 98 -20.34 -17.07 4.84
N ILE A 99 -20.67 -16.65 6.05
CA ILE A 99 -21.42 -17.44 7.03
C ILE A 99 -22.82 -17.76 6.50
N ALA A 100 -23.51 -16.75 5.97
CA ALA A 100 -24.83 -16.93 5.37
C ALA A 100 -24.78 -17.90 4.17
N ALA A 101 -23.78 -17.74 3.29
CA ALA A 101 -23.60 -18.58 2.11
C ALA A 101 -23.16 -20.02 2.44
N ALA A 102 -22.46 -20.22 3.55
CA ALA A 102 -21.99 -21.54 3.99
C ALA A 102 -23.09 -22.41 4.62
N SER A 103 -24.29 -21.87 4.86
CA SER A 103 -25.42 -22.63 5.37
C SER A 103 -26.03 -23.51 4.24
N PRO A 104 -26.26 -24.83 4.44
CA PRO A 104 -26.28 -25.56 5.71
C PRO A 104 -24.97 -26.31 6.04
N HIS A 105 -23.96 -26.28 5.18
CA HIS A 105 -22.76 -27.12 5.31
C HIS A 105 -21.75 -26.64 6.37
N ARG A 106 -21.88 -25.40 6.84
CA ARG A 106 -21.06 -24.77 7.89
C ARG A 106 -19.57 -25.01 7.69
N ARG A 107 -19.10 -24.93 6.45
CA ARG A 107 -17.72 -25.15 6.07
C ARG A 107 -17.08 -23.85 5.60
N LEU A 108 -15.92 -23.54 6.14
CA LEU A 108 -15.11 -22.39 5.72
C LEU A 108 -13.68 -22.85 5.41
N ARG A 109 -13.18 -22.49 4.23
CA ARG A 109 -11.83 -22.79 3.77
C ARG A 109 -11.10 -21.51 3.43
N ILE A 110 -9.98 -21.29 4.10
CA ILE A 110 -9.21 -20.06 4.00
C ILE A 110 -7.77 -20.41 3.62
N LEU A 111 -7.20 -19.64 2.71
CA LEU A 111 -5.79 -19.70 2.37
C LEU A 111 -5.11 -18.40 2.82
N SER A 112 -4.05 -18.50 3.63
CA SER A 112 -3.06 -17.42 3.84
C SER A 112 -1.83 -17.77 3.01
N ALA A 113 -1.60 -17.02 1.94
CA ALA A 113 -0.56 -17.24 0.94
C ALA A 113 0.61 -16.28 1.16
N GLY A 114 1.76 -16.83 1.54
CA GLY A 114 2.92 -16.09 2.06
C GLY A 114 2.72 -15.72 3.53
N CYS A 115 2.53 -16.73 4.38
CA CYS A 115 2.15 -16.53 5.78
C CYS A 115 3.30 -16.15 6.72
N ALA A 116 4.54 -16.13 6.23
CA ALA A 116 5.76 -15.88 6.99
C ALA A 116 5.76 -16.71 8.31
N SER A 117 6.01 -16.07 9.45
CA SER A 117 6.06 -16.75 10.75
C SER A 117 4.70 -17.02 11.42
N GLY A 118 3.59 -16.93 10.69
CA GLY A 118 2.29 -17.43 11.12
C GLY A 118 1.39 -16.44 11.87
N GLU A 119 1.83 -15.20 12.07
CA GLU A 119 1.03 -14.17 12.74
C GLU A 119 -0.30 -13.88 12.01
N GLU A 120 -0.31 -13.86 10.67
CA GLU A 120 -1.54 -13.65 9.87
C GLU A 120 -2.55 -14.80 10.02
N PRO A 121 -2.22 -16.07 9.75
CA PRO A 121 -3.19 -17.15 9.87
C PRO A 121 -3.69 -17.35 11.30
N TYR A 122 -2.88 -17.07 12.32
CA TYR A 122 -3.36 -17.07 13.71
C TYR A 122 -4.29 -15.90 14.02
N SER A 123 -4.02 -14.70 13.48
CA SER A 123 -4.95 -13.57 13.58
C SER A 123 -6.31 -13.91 12.95
N LEU A 124 -6.30 -14.56 11.78
CA LEU A 124 -7.52 -15.05 11.12
C LEU A 124 -8.26 -16.09 11.97
N ALA A 125 -7.55 -17.06 12.55
CA ALA A 125 -8.15 -18.07 13.42
C ALA A 125 -8.82 -17.45 14.66
N MET A 126 -8.16 -16.49 15.32
CA MET A 126 -8.72 -15.76 16.45
C MET A 126 -10.00 -15.02 16.06
N MET A 127 -9.97 -14.26 14.95
CA MET A 127 -11.14 -13.51 14.47
C MET A 127 -12.33 -14.43 14.12
N LEU A 128 -12.07 -15.57 13.49
CA LEU A 128 -13.11 -16.57 13.21
C LEU A 128 -13.69 -17.18 14.47
N SER A 129 -12.86 -17.43 15.48
CA SER A 129 -13.32 -17.97 16.76
C SER A 129 -14.25 -17.00 17.50
N GLU A 130 -14.10 -15.70 17.28
CA GLU A 130 -14.98 -14.66 17.84
C GLU A 130 -16.23 -14.42 16.99
N ALA A 131 -16.11 -14.49 15.67
CA ALA A 131 -17.19 -14.16 14.75
C ALA A 131 -18.17 -15.31 14.48
N LEU A 132 -17.73 -16.56 14.54
CA LEU A 132 -18.57 -17.71 14.20
C LEU A 132 -19.51 -18.10 15.35
N PRO A 133 -20.83 -18.20 15.10
CA PRO A 133 -21.76 -18.70 16.09
C PRO A 133 -21.53 -20.20 16.29
N ASP A 134 -21.13 -20.58 17.51
CA ASP A 134 -20.79 -21.95 17.90
C ASP A 134 -19.75 -22.59 16.96
N LEU A 135 -18.49 -22.17 17.11
CA LEU A 135 -17.33 -22.64 16.32
C LEU A 135 -17.24 -24.17 16.21
N ALA A 136 -17.65 -24.91 17.25
CA ALA A 136 -17.61 -26.37 17.26
C ALA A 136 -18.54 -27.02 16.21
N SER A 137 -19.55 -26.28 15.76
CA SER A 137 -20.47 -26.70 14.71
C SER A 137 -19.98 -26.39 13.28
N TRP A 138 -18.81 -25.76 13.15
CA TRP A 138 -18.21 -25.38 11.88
C TRP A 138 -17.00 -26.23 11.53
N ASP A 139 -16.92 -26.65 10.28
CA ASP A 139 -15.71 -27.21 9.69
C ASP A 139 -14.87 -26.06 9.12
N VAL A 140 -13.97 -25.50 9.93
CA VAL A 140 -13.06 -24.41 9.55
C VAL A 140 -11.67 -24.95 9.31
N GLN A 141 -11.04 -24.57 8.19
CA GLN A 141 -9.64 -24.87 7.93
C GLN A 141 -8.94 -23.65 7.33
N ILE A 142 -7.84 -23.25 7.96
CA ILE A 142 -6.91 -22.27 7.43
C ILE A 142 -5.67 -23.00 6.94
N VAL A 143 -5.42 -22.96 5.64
CA VAL A 143 -4.15 -23.42 5.06
C VAL A 143 -3.24 -22.20 4.96
N ALA A 144 -2.08 -22.28 5.60
CA ALA A 144 -1.07 -21.22 5.61
C ALA A 144 0.15 -21.72 4.84
N VAL A 145 0.54 -21.01 3.79
CA VAL A 145 1.60 -21.42 2.87
C VAL A 145 2.74 -20.41 2.91
N ASP A 146 3.96 -20.91 3.04
CA ASP A 146 5.16 -20.11 2.80
C ASP A 146 6.25 -20.95 2.12
N ILE A 147 7.20 -20.28 1.48
CA ILE A 147 8.34 -20.92 0.85
C ILE A 147 9.51 -21.10 1.83
N ASP A 148 9.60 -20.23 2.84
CA ASP A 148 10.67 -20.23 3.84
C ASP A 148 10.41 -21.27 4.95
N PRO A 149 11.20 -22.36 5.02
CA PRO A 149 11.04 -23.37 6.06
C PRO A 149 11.35 -22.85 7.47
N ALA A 150 12.23 -21.85 7.63
CA ALA A 150 12.57 -21.30 8.94
C ALA A 150 11.41 -20.49 9.52
N ALA A 151 10.74 -19.68 8.68
CA ALA A 151 9.52 -18.97 9.03
C ALA A 151 8.40 -19.95 9.42
N LEU A 152 8.18 -21.01 8.63
CA LEU A 152 7.18 -22.04 8.95
C LEU A 152 7.48 -22.78 10.26
N ALA A 153 8.75 -23.11 10.53
CA ALA A 153 9.13 -23.73 11.78
C ALA A 153 8.86 -22.83 13.00
N LYS A 154 9.01 -21.50 12.85
CA LYS A 154 8.60 -20.52 13.87
C LYS A 154 7.08 -20.50 14.02
N ALA A 155 6.35 -20.54 12.92
CA ALA A 155 4.88 -20.57 12.90
C ALA A 155 4.32 -21.79 13.65
N GLU A 156 4.85 -22.99 13.38
CA GLU A 156 4.43 -24.24 14.04
C GLU A 156 4.72 -24.25 15.56
N ARG A 157 5.85 -23.63 15.95
CA ARG A 157 6.20 -23.42 17.37
C ARG A 157 5.21 -22.52 18.09
N ALA A 158 4.57 -21.60 17.37
CA ALA A 158 3.54 -20.69 17.87
C ALA A 158 3.95 -19.90 19.12
N ARG A 159 5.23 -19.48 19.15
CA ARG A 159 5.88 -18.74 20.23
C ARG A 159 6.40 -17.43 19.67
N TYR A 160 5.98 -16.32 20.29
CA TYR A 160 6.18 -15.00 19.73
C TYR A 160 6.69 -14.01 20.79
N SER A 161 7.47 -13.03 20.37
CA SER A 161 7.91 -11.95 21.25
C SER A 161 6.81 -10.88 21.38
N SER A 162 6.96 -9.97 22.35
CA SER A 162 6.11 -8.78 22.45
C SER A 162 6.09 -7.95 21.16
N TRP A 163 7.18 -7.95 20.40
CA TRP A 163 7.27 -7.22 19.12
C TRP A 163 6.31 -7.76 18.05
N SER A 164 6.14 -9.08 17.97
CA SER A 164 5.14 -9.71 17.07
C SER A 164 3.71 -9.33 17.48
N LEU A 165 3.48 -8.99 18.75
CA LEU A 165 2.18 -8.62 19.31
C LEU A 165 1.96 -7.09 19.41
N ARG A 166 2.84 -6.27 18.84
CA ARG A 166 2.82 -4.80 19.00
C ARG A 166 1.51 -4.11 18.58
N ALA A 167 0.73 -4.73 17.70
CA ALA A 167 -0.57 -4.23 17.25
C ALA A 167 -1.75 -5.10 17.76
N THR A 168 -1.49 -6.07 18.63
CA THR A 168 -2.52 -6.96 19.17
C THR A 168 -3.31 -6.25 20.26
N PRO A 169 -4.66 -6.18 20.14
CA PRO A 169 -5.50 -5.64 21.20
C PRO A 169 -5.28 -6.37 22.53
N GLU A 170 -5.26 -5.65 23.64
CA GLU A 170 -4.97 -6.23 24.96
C GLU A 170 -5.94 -7.35 25.33
N ALA A 171 -7.24 -7.17 25.05
CA ALA A 171 -8.26 -8.18 25.29
C ALA A 171 -7.99 -9.48 24.50
N THR A 172 -7.57 -9.37 23.24
CA THR A 172 -7.18 -10.51 22.40
C THR A 172 -5.92 -11.18 22.93
N ARG A 173 -4.93 -10.39 23.37
CA ARG A 173 -3.70 -10.92 23.98
C ARG A 173 -4.01 -11.76 25.22
N LEU A 174 -4.82 -11.23 26.13
CA LEU A 174 -5.19 -11.92 27.37
C LEU A 174 -6.02 -13.18 27.14
N ARG A 175 -6.78 -13.24 26.05
CA ARG A 175 -7.65 -14.37 25.73
C ARG A 175 -6.93 -15.52 25.02
N TYR A 176 -6.06 -15.21 24.06
CA TYR A 176 -5.52 -16.20 23.12
C TYR A 176 -4.02 -16.45 23.25
N PHE A 177 -3.36 -15.84 24.24
CA PHE A 177 -1.95 -16.06 24.50
C PHE A 177 -1.69 -16.37 25.96
N GLU A 178 -0.80 -17.33 26.18
CA GLU A 178 -0.20 -17.60 27.48
C GLU A 178 1.19 -16.96 27.51
N GLU A 179 1.45 -16.11 28.50
CA GLU A 179 2.78 -15.53 28.71
C GLU A 179 3.69 -16.54 29.42
N VAL A 180 4.74 -16.98 28.73
CA VAL A 180 5.72 -17.94 29.23
C VAL A 180 7.12 -17.31 29.15
N GLY A 181 7.57 -16.77 30.28
CA GLY A 181 8.86 -16.09 30.37
C GLY A 181 8.87 -14.76 29.61
N ARG A 182 9.52 -14.72 28.44
CA ARG A 182 9.56 -13.53 27.56
C ARG A 182 8.77 -13.70 26.26
N GLU A 183 8.10 -14.84 26.11
CA GLU A 183 7.37 -15.21 24.92
C GLU A 183 5.87 -15.32 25.23
N PHE A 184 5.07 -15.16 24.18
CA PHE A 184 3.64 -15.39 24.15
C PHE A 184 3.36 -16.64 23.32
N VAL A 185 2.73 -17.63 23.94
CA VAL A 185 2.36 -18.90 23.30
C VAL A 185 0.91 -18.82 22.85
N VAL A 186 0.63 -19.08 21.58
CA VAL A 186 -0.74 -19.08 21.05
C VAL A 186 -1.56 -20.22 21.65
N ASP A 187 -2.81 -19.94 21.99
CA ASP A 187 -3.78 -20.91 22.49
C ASP A 187 -3.85 -22.18 21.61
N PRO A 188 -3.84 -23.40 22.20
CA PRO A 188 -3.89 -24.65 21.45
C PRO A 188 -5.13 -24.81 20.54
N GLY A 189 -6.29 -24.28 20.94
CA GLY A 189 -7.52 -24.33 20.15
C GLY A 189 -7.38 -23.50 18.87
N ILE A 190 -6.80 -22.30 18.98
CA ILE A 190 -6.45 -21.47 17.82
C ILE A 190 -5.42 -22.17 16.93
N ARG A 191 -4.39 -22.80 17.53
CA ARG A 191 -3.35 -23.50 16.78
C ARG A 191 -3.89 -24.62 15.89
N GLN A 192 -4.89 -25.36 16.37
CA GLN A 192 -5.49 -26.48 15.64
C GLN A 192 -6.29 -26.05 14.39
N MET A 193 -6.69 -24.78 14.29
CA MET A 193 -7.41 -24.26 13.12
C MET A 193 -6.49 -24.03 11.91
N VAL A 194 -5.18 -23.96 12.12
CA VAL A 194 -4.18 -23.60 11.11
C VAL A 194 -3.33 -24.80 10.72
N ARG A 195 -3.23 -25.05 9.42
CA ARG A 195 -2.32 -26.03 8.83
C ARG A 195 -1.26 -25.32 8.01
N PHE A 196 0.00 -25.45 8.41
CA PHE A 196 1.14 -24.93 7.67
C PHE A 196 1.57 -25.89 6.56
N VAL A 197 1.97 -25.32 5.41
CA VAL A 197 2.43 -26.08 4.23
C VAL A 197 3.60 -25.32 3.61
N ARG A 198 4.74 -26.00 3.41
CA ARG A 198 5.82 -25.47 2.57
C ARG A 198 5.38 -25.48 1.11
N GLY A 199 5.44 -24.33 0.45
CA GLY A 199 4.95 -24.21 -0.91
C GLY A 199 5.42 -22.94 -1.62
N ASN A 200 5.64 -23.06 -2.92
CA ASN A 200 5.97 -21.93 -3.78
C ASN A 200 4.70 -21.41 -4.47
N LEU A 201 4.37 -20.13 -4.30
CA LEU A 201 3.18 -19.53 -4.89
C LEU A 201 3.22 -19.51 -6.43
N THR A 202 4.41 -19.59 -7.04
CA THR A 202 4.58 -19.65 -8.49
C THR A 202 4.32 -21.04 -9.08
N ASP A 203 4.29 -22.10 -8.26
CA ASP A 203 4.01 -23.46 -8.73
C ASP A 203 2.50 -23.64 -9.02
N ASP A 204 2.15 -23.67 -10.30
CA ASP A 204 0.76 -23.82 -10.75
C ASP A 204 0.11 -25.16 -10.34
N ARG A 205 0.92 -26.20 -10.11
CA ARG A 205 0.45 -27.55 -9.77
C ARG A 205 0.25 -27.75 -8.27
N ALA A 206 0.65 -26.78 -7.45
CA ALA A 206 0.56 -26.89 -6.01
C ALA A 206 -0.89 -27.10 -5.55
N ALA A 207 -1.07 -28.04 -4.60
CA ALA A 207 -2.40 -28.48 -4.16
C ALA A 207 -3.26 -27.36 -3.55
N PHE A 208 -2.63 -26.34 -2.94
CA PHE A 208 -3.32 -25.18 -2.39
C PHE A 208 -3.91 -24.26 -3.47
N TRP A 209 -3.53 -24.41 -4.74
CA TRP A 209 -4.16 -23.71 -5.88
C TRP A 209 -5.26 -24.51 -6.58
N ARG A 210 -5.71 -25.62 -5.99
CA ARG A 210 -6.81 -26.41 -6.53
C ARG A 210 -8.05 -25.53 -6.74
N ALA A 211 -8.68 -25.67 -7.91
CA ALA A 211 -9.81 -24.83 -8.30
C ALA A 211 -10.99 -24.90 -7.30
N ALA A 212 -11.62 -23.75 -7.04
CA ALA A 212 -12.79 -23.60 -6.18
C ALA A 212 -12.67 -24.30 -4.80
N SER A 213 -11.46 -24.30 -4.23
CA SER A 213 -11.16 -24.94 -2.95
C SER A 213 -11.30 -24.01 -1.75
N HIS A 214 -11.20 -22.69 -1.95
CA HIS A 214 -11.20 -21.69 -0.88
C HIS A 214 -12.37 -20.71 -0.98
N ASP A 215 -12.89 -20.31 0.17
CA ASP A 215 -13.90 -19.26 0.31
C ASP A 215 -13.25 -17.88 0.46
N LEU A 216 -12.04 -17.85 1.04
CA LEU A 216 -11.26 -16.65 1.31
C LEU A 216 -9.78 -16.91 1.04
N VAL A 217 -9.11 -15.97 0.39
CA VAL A 217 -7.65 -15.95 0.20
C VAL A 217 -7.10 -14.65 0.75
N PHE A 218 -6.14 -14.74 1.66
CA PHE A 218 -5.25 -13.64 2.06
C PHE A 218 -3.93 -13.85 1.33
N CYS A 219 -3.49 -12.86 0.57
CA CYS A 219 -2.19 -12.85 -0.10
C CYS A 219 -1.60 -11.45 0.02
N ARG A 220 -1.10 -11.15 1.22
CA ARG A 220 -0.79 -9.78 1.66
C ARG A 220 0.71 -9.59 1.86
N ASN A 221 1.24 -8.48 1.34
CA ASN A 221 2.64 -8.08 1.48
C ASN A 221 3.64 -9.12 0.93
N VAL A 222 3.29 -9.76 -0.18
CA VAL A 222 4.06 -10.84 -0.82
C VAL A 222 4.24 -10.57 -2.31
N LEU A 223 3.16 -10.15 -2.98
CA LEU A 223 3.15 -9.88 -4.41
C LEU A 223 4.07 -8.73 -4.78
N MET A 224 4.29 -7.77 -3.87
CA MET A 224 5.21 -6.65 -4.07
C MET A 224 6.65 -7.06 -4.40
N TYR A 225 7.06 -8.29 -4.06
CA TYR A 225 8.39 -8.83 -4.37
C TYR A 225 8.45 -9.57 -5.72
N PHE A 226 7.30 -9.82 -6.36
CA PHE A 226 7.25 -10.58 -7.60
C PHE A 226 7.47 -9.71 -8.84
N ALA A 227 8.09 -10.31 -9.85
CA ALA A 227 8.07 -9.70 -11.18
C ALA A 227 6.60 -9.61 -11.69
N PRO A 228 6.25 -8.60 -12.51
CA PRO A 228 4.86 -8.35 -12.92
C PRO A 228 4.13 -9.56 -13.51
N GLU A 229 4.85 -10.40 -14.27
CA GLU A 229 4.33 -11.60 -14.90
C GLU A 229 3.97 -12.66 -13.85
N HIS A 230 4.88 -12.90 -12.89
CA HIS A 230 4.67 -13.84 -11.79
C HIS A 230 3.55 -13.37 -10.86
N MET A 231 3.46 -12.06 -10.59
CA MET A 231 2.35 -11.46 -9.85
C MET A 231 1.01 -11.75 -10.55
N ALA A 232 0.91 -11.48 -11.85
CA ALA A 232 -0.31 -11.70 -12.62
C ALA A 232 -0.74 -13.18 -12.63
N ASP A 233 0.23 -14.10 -12.71
CA ASP A 233 -0.04 -15.53 -12.66
C ASP A 233 -0.52 -15.98 -11.28
N VAL A 234 0.08 -15.47 -10.19
CA VAL A 234 -0.34 -15.79 -8.82
C VAL A 234 -1.75 -15.28 -8.56
N ILE A 235 -2.11 -14.08 -9.03
CA ILE A 235 -3.49 -13.58 -8.98
C ILE A 235 -4.44 -14.48 -9.77
N THR A 236 -4.01 -14.98 -10.93
CA THR A 236 -4.81 -15.91 -11.75
C THR A 236 -5.07 -17.22 -11.00
N ARG A 237 -4.06 -17.74 -10.30
CA ARG A 237 -4.17 -18.94 -9.47
C ARG A 237 -5.06 -18.70 -8.25
N ALA A 238 -4.92 -17.56 -7.57
CA ALA A 238 -5.79 -17.17 -6.46
C ALA A 238 -7.26 -17.05 -6.93
N HIS A 239 -7.50 -16.40 -8.07
CA HIS A 239 -8.83 -16.34 -8.68
C HIS A 239 -9.38 -17.74 -9.00
N ARG A 240 -8.56 -18.63 -9.58
CA ARG A 240 -8.96 -20.03 -9.86
C ARG A 240 -9.32 -20.78 -8.58
N ALA A 241 -8.50 -20.63 -7.54
CA ALA A 241 -8.65 -21.34 -6.26
C ALA A 241 -9.87 -20.88 -5.45
N LEU A 242 -10.29 -19.62 -5.62
CA LEU A 242 -11.50 -19.10 -5.00
C LEU A 242 -12.78 -19.71 -5.57
N ARG A 243 -13.73 -20.01 -4.69
CA ARG A 243 -15.12 -20.31 -5.08
C ARG A 243 -15.79 -19.08 -5.67
N PRO A 244 -16.80 -19.25 -6.56
CA PRO A 244 -17.65 -18.13 -6.98
C PRO A 244 -18.20 -17.37 -5.76
N GLY A 245 -18.08 -16.04 -5.76
CA GLY A 245 -18.46 -15.20 -4.62
C GLY A 245 -17.45 -15.13 -3.48
N GLY A 246 -16.35 -15.90 -3.54
CA GLY A 246 -15.26 -15.86 -2.56
C GLY A 246 -14.42 -14.59 -2.64
N TYR A 247 -13.62 -14.34 -1.60
CA TYR A 247 -12.93 -13.06 -1.43
C TYR A 247 -11.41 -13.17 -1.43
N LEU A 248 -10.73 -12.15 -1.95
CA LEU A 248 -9.28 -11.99 -1.95
C LEU A 248 -8.91 -10.70 -1.23
N PHE A 249 -8.01 -10.80 -0.24
CA PHE A 249 -7.39 -9.68 0.45
C PHE A 249 -5.92 -9.58 0.05
N LEU A 250 -5.49 -8.35 -0.28
CA LEU A 250 -4.10 -8.01 -0.62
C LEU A 250 -3.53 -7.04 0.43
N GLY A 251 -2.22 -6.84 0.40
CA GLY A 251 -1.55 -5.84 1.22
C GLY A 251 -1.95 -4.42 0.82
N HIS A 252 -1.75 -3.46 1.72
CA HIS A 252 -2.16 -2.07 1.50
C HIS A 252 -1.52 -1.42 0.26
N ALA A 253 -0.27 -1.81 -0.06
CA ALA A 253 0.45 -1.33 -1.24
C ALA A 253 0.19 -2.18 -2.51
N GLU A 254 -0.63 -3.23 -2.43
CA GLU A 254 -0.85 -4.19 -3.50
C GLU A 254 -2.26 -4.03 -4.09
N SER A 255 -2.36 -4.04 -5.42
CA SER A 255 -3.64 -3.80 -6.10
C SER A 255 -3.76 -4.59 -7.40
N LEU A 256 -4.99 -4.99 -7.74
CA LEU A 256 -5.31 -5.64 -9.02
C LEU A 256 -5.54 -4.64 -10.16
N ARG A 257 -5.18 -3.37 -9.99
CA ARG A 257 -5.36 -2.30 -11.00
C ARG A 257 -4.69 -2.70 -12.32
N GLY A 258 -5.49 -2.79 -13.39
CA GLY A 258 -5.05 -3.23 -14.72
C GLY A 258 -5.08 -4.75 -14.95
N MET A 259 -5.38 -5.56 -13.93
CA MET A 259 -5.40 -7.03 -13.97
C MET A 259 -6.74 -7.61 -13.48
N ASN A 260 -7.86 -6.89 -13.68
CA ASN A 260 -9.17 -7.35 -13.20
C ASN A 260 -9.66 -8.59 -14.00
N ARG A 261 -9.34 -9.78 -13.46
CA ARG A 261 -9.67 -11.10 -14.03
C ARG A 261 -11.02 -11.65 -13.56
N GLY A 262 -12.02 -10.79 -13.43
CA GLY A 262 -13.36 -11.20 -12.97
C GLY A 262 -13.59 -11.03 -11.47
N PHE A 263 -12.97 -10.01 -10.88
CA PHE A 263 -13.25 -9.56 -9.52
C PHE A 263 -14.13 -8.31 -9.54
N HIS A 264 -14.97 -8.17 -8.52
CA HIS A 264 -15.53 -6.90 -8.09
C HIS A 264 -14.60 -6.29 -7.05
N LEU A 265 -14.23 -5.03 -7.22
CA LEU A 265 -13.51 -4.28 -6.19
C LEU A 265 -14.51 -3.89 -5.10
N CYS A 266 -14.22 -4.26 -3.87
CA CYS A 266 -14.96 -3.89 -2.68
C CYS A 266 -14.12 -2.93 -1.84
N HIS A 267 -14.80 -2.00 -1.17
CA HIS A 267 -14.15 -1.02 -0.29
C HIS A 267 -15.04 -0.76 0.92
N THR A 268 -14.51 -1.04 2.11
CA THR A 268 -15.09 -0.66 3.40
C THR A 268 -13.94 -0.47 4.40
N HIS A 269 -14.15 0.33 5.44
CA HIS A 269 -13.17 0.54 6.51
C HIS A 269 -11.77 0.94 5.99
N ASP A 270 -11.70 1.83 5.00
CA ASP A 270 -10.45 2.34 4.43
C ASP A 270 -9.50 1.27 3.84
N THR A 271 -10.06 0.12 3.45
CA THR A 271 -9.31 -0.95 2.79
C THR A 271 -10.03 -1.50 1.57
N PHE A 272 -9.22 -1.99 0.61
CA PHE A 272 -9.70 -2.59 -0.62
C PHE A 272 -9.54 -4.11 -0.57
N TYR A 273 -10.56 -4.81 -1.02
CA TYR A 273 -10.55 -6.27 -1.18
C TYR A 273 -11.39 -6.64 -2.40
N TYR A 274 -11.32 -7.89 -2.82
CA TYR A 274 -11.84 -8.29 -4.12
C TYR A 274 -12.77 -9.49 -3.99
N GLN A 275 -13.99 -9.39 -4.54
CA GLN A 275 -14.93 -10.51 -4.58
C GLN A 275 -14.92 -11.16 -5.96
N LYS A 276 -14.73 -12.47 -6.03
CA LYS A 276 -14.81 -13.21 -7.29
C LYS A 276 -16.25 -13.20 -7.83
N ARG A 277 -16.41 -12.79 -9.09
CA ARG A 277 -17.71 -12.76 -9.76
C ARG A 277 -18.39 -14.13 -9.75
N THR A 278 -19.71 -14.11 -9.62
CA THR A 278 -20.52 -15.32 -9.74
C THR A 278 -20.94 -15.56 -11.19
N GLY A 279 -21.32 -16.78 -11.55
CA GLY A 279 -21.82 -17.08 -12.90
C GLY A 279 -23.08 -16.28 -13.28
N ALA A 280 -23.84 -15.77 -12.30
CA ALA A 280 -24.98 -14.90 -12.53
C ALA A 280 -24.57 -13.49 -12.99
N ASP A 281 -23.41 -12.99 -12.55
CA ASP A 281 -22.85 -11.70 -12.99
C ASP A 281 -22.38 -11.72 -14.46
N ALA A 282 -22.10 -12.91 -15.02
CA ALA A 282 -21.71 -13.07 -16.42
C ALA A 282 -22.91 -13.00 -17.40
N ALA A 283 -24.14 -13.08 -16.89
CA ALA A 283 -25.39 -13.07 -17.67
C ALA A 283 -26.09 -11.70 -17.70
N ALA A 284 -25.64 -10.72 -16.91
CA ALA A 284 -26.16 -9.36 -16.96
C ALA A 284 -25.52 -8.59 -18.14
N PRO A 285 -26.28 -8.13 -19.15
CA PRO A 285 -25.75 -7.20 -20.13
C PRO A 285 -25.42 -5.91 -19.37
N GLY A 286 -24.17 -5.44 -19.46
CA GLY A 286 -23.82 -4.10 -18.99
C GLY A 286 -24.78 -3.05 -19.55
N PRO A 287 -25.01 -1.92 -18.85
CA PRO A 287 -26.05 -0.97 -19.23
C PRO A 287 -25.75 -0.44 -20.64
N ARG A 288 -26.59 -0.85 -21.60
CA ARG A 288 -26.64 -0.27 -22.94
C ARG A 288 -27.29 1.09 -22.80
N GLY A 289 -26.61 2.13 -23.30
CA GLY A 289 -27.20 3.45 -23.46
C GLY A 289 -28.50 3.37 -24.25
N THR A 290 -29.55 4.00 -23.72
CA THR A 290 -30.77 4.30 -24.47
C THR A 290 -31.05 5.78 -24.33
N ASP A 291 -30.79 6.49 -25.42
CA ASP A 291 -31.32 7.83 -25.69
C ASP A 291 -32.85 7.83 -25.62
N SER A 292 -33.44 8.66 -24.75
CA SER A 292 -34.57 9.56 -25.05
C SER A 292 -35.05 10.35 -23.81
N PRO A 293 -35.44 11.65 -23.95
CA PRO A 293 -35.73 12.58 -22.86
C PRO A 293 -37.23 12.67 -22.50
N PRO A 294 -37.58 13.02 -21.25
CA PRO A 294 -38.39 14.23 -20.99
C PRO A 294 -38.06 14.86 -19.60
N ALA A 295 -38.44 16.06 -19.16
CA ALA A 295 -39.06 17.27 -19.69
C ALA A 295 -38.73 18.40 -18.68
N ALA A 296 -38.75 19.65 -19.15
CA ALA A 296 -38.32 20.84 -18.42
C ALA A 296 -39.18 21.21 -17.20
N LEU A 297 -38.54 21.83 -16.19
CA LEU A 297 -39.17 22.74 -15.24
C LEU A 297 -38.99 24.21 -15.71
N PRO A 298 -39.98 25.10 -15.46
CA PRO A 298 -40.00 26.50 -15.90
C PRO A 298 -39.25 27.45 -14.93
N PRO A 299 -39.11 28.74 -15.27
CA PRO A 299 -37.90 29.52 -14.97
C PRO A 299 -38.00 30.43 -13.74
N VAL A 300 -36.85 30.72 -13.16
CA VAL A 300 -36.53 32.01 -12.51
C VAL A 300 -35.37 32.56 -13.35
N GLY A 301 -35.48 33.65 -14.10
CA GLY A 301 -36.07 34.93 -13.74
C GLY A 301 -34.91 35.91 -13.55
N ASP A 302 -34.49 36.51 -14.67
CA ASP A 302 -33.40 37.46 -14.90
C ASP A 302 -32.88 38.28 -13.70
N SER A 303 -31.59 38.12 -13.39
CA SER A 303 -30.72 39.26 -13.13
C SER A 303 -29.44 39.08 -13.94
N SER A 304 -29.33 39.87 -15.00
CA SER A 304 -28.32 39.87 -16.04
C SER A 304 -26.91 40.23 -15.54
N THR A 305 -26.26 39.27 -14.88
CA THR A 305 -24.81 39.24 -14.82
C THR A 305 -24.34 37.84 -15.12
N SER A 306 -23.79 37.67 -16.33
CA SER A 306 -23.13 36.43 -16.73
C SER A 306 -21.99 36.15 -15.75
N TRP A 307 -21.76 34.88 -15.41
CA TRP A 307 -20.61 34.42 -14.60
C TRP A 307 -19.27 34.96 -15.16
N VAL A 308 -19.23 35.21 -16.48
CA VAL A 308 -18.12 35.89 -17.18
C VAL A 308 -17.93 37.34 -16.71
N ASP A 309 -19.01 38.10 -16.47
CA ASP A 309 -18.95 39.48 -15.96
C ASP A 309 -18.59 39.56 -14.47
N ALA A 310 -18.86 38.49 -13.72
CA ALA A 310 -18.44 38.36 -12.32
C ALA A 310 -16.93 38.10 -12.22
N ILE A 311 -16.38 37.26 -13.12
CA ILE A 311 -14.95 36.98 -13.24
C ILE A 311 -14.19 38.22 -13.72
N GLN A 312 -14.68 38.91 -14.76
CA GLN A 312 -14.04 40.12 -15.29
C GLN A 312 -13.95 41.23 -14.22
N ARG A 313 -15.02 41.43 -13.44
CA ARG A 313 -15.03 42.42 -12.33
C ARG A 313 -14.19 42.03 -11.12
N ALA A 314 -13.90 40.74 -10.94
CA ALA A 314 -12.96 40.28 -9.92
C ALA A 314 -11.51 40.53 -10.39
N SER A 315 -11.21 40.25 -11.66
CA SER A 315 -9.91 40.54 -12.27
C SER A 315 -9.59 42.05 -12.34
N GLU A 316 -10.57 42.90 -12.65
CA GLU A 316 -10.39 44.37 -12.68
C GLU A 316 -10.16 44.97 -11.28
N ARG A 317 -10.81 44.43 -10.23
CA ARG A 317 -10.56 44.83 -8.83
C ARG A 317 -9.14 44.49 -8.38
N ILE A 318 -8.61 43.34 -8.81
CA ILE A 318 -7.26 42.89 -8.50
C ILE A 318 -6.21 43.73 -9.26
N ALA A 319 -6.49 44.08 -10.52
CA ALA A 319 -5.62 44.97 -11.31
C ALA A 319 -5.55 46.40 -10.74
N ALA A 320 -6.67 46.91 -10.21
CA ALA A 320 -6.73 48.22 -9.55
C ALA A 320 -6.00 48.25 -8.20
N LEU A 321 -5.98 47.13 -7.46
CA LEU A 321 -5.20 46.97 -6.23
C LEU A 321 -3.69 46.85 -6.50
N ALA A 322 -3.29 46.34 -7.68
CA ALA A 322 -1.90 46.20 -8.08
C ALA A 322 -1.22 47.51 -8.56
N HIS A 323 -1.98 48.59 -8.77
CA HIS A 323 -1.46 49.89 -9.24
C HIS A 323 -1.27 50.94 -8.12
N GLN A 324 -1.35 50.55 -6.84
CA GLN A 324 -0.87 51.43 -5.77
C GLN A 324 0.66 51.42 -5.73
N PRO A 325 1.34 52.57 -5.86
CA PRO A 325 2.79 52.63 -5.82
C PRO A 325 3.26 52.53 -4.36
N THR A 326 3.53 51.33 -3.87
CA THR A 326 4.31 51.13 -2.65
C THR A 326 5.79 51.03 -3.01
N THR A 327 6.50 52.10 -2.68
CA THR A 327 7.95 52.22 -2.73
C THR A 327 8.60 51.27 -1.73
N ALA A 328 9.12 50.12 -2.17
CA ALA A 328 10.19 49.41 -1.46
C ALA A 328 10.81 48.33 -2.36
N SER A 329 12.14 48.27 -2.26
CA SER A 329 13.11 47.33 -2.85
C SER A 329 12.58 46.05 -3.50
N ALA A 330 13.17 45.72 -4.66
CA ALA A 330 13.03 44.45 -5.35
C ALA A 330 13.07 43.25 -4.37
N PRO A 331 12.14 42.28 -4.52
CA PRO A 331 12.19 41.06 -3.73
C PRO A 331 13.43 40.24 -4.13
N PRO A 332 14.05 39.53 -3.18
CA PRO A 332 15.11 38.58 -3.50
C PRO A 332 14.56 37.46 -4.41
N PRO A 333 15.43 36.73 -5.13
CA PRO A 333 14.97 35.62 -5.97
C PRO A 333 14.12 34.62 -5.16
N PRO A 334 13.18 33.91 -5.79
CA PRO A 334 12.25 33.02 -5.09
C PRO A 334 13.05 32.06 -4.19
N SER A 335 12.80 32.16 -2.89
CA SER A 335 13.41 31.30 -1.89
C SER A 335 13.07 29.86 -2.22
N ALA A 336 14.10 29.07 -2.47
CA ALA A 336 14.05 27.64 -2.68
C ALA A 336 13.22 26.95 -1.58
N GLY A 337 12.00 26.52 -1.92
CA GLY A 337 11.14 25.61 -1.13
C GLY A 337 11.64 24.14 -1.13
N ALA A 338 12.95 24.01 -1.25
CA ALA A 338 13.74 22.81 -1.10
C ALA A 338 15.17 23.28 -0.77
N ARG A 339 15.34 24.06 0.30
CA ARG A 339 16.63 23.97 1.01
C ARG A 339 16.76 22.51 1.41
N SER A 340 17.81 21.90 0.87
CA SER A 340 18.16 20.51 1.05
C SER A 340 17.80 20.00 2.45
N LEU A 341 16.81 19.08 2.52
CA LEU A 341 16.57 18.22 3.69
C LEU A 341 17.83 17.44 4.11
N ALA A 342 18.93 17.54 3.34
CA ALA A 342 20.25 17.02 3.68
C ALA A 342 21.10 17.95 4.58
N ALA A 343 20.55 19.02 5.14
CA ALA A 343 21.27 19.89 6.09
C ALA A 343 20.62 19.91 7.49
N GLY A 344 20.84 18.87 8.29
CA GLY A 344 20.53 18.89 9.73
C GLY A 344 20.56 17.52 10.37
N GLY A 345 21.64 17.20 11.09
CA GLY A 345 21.83 15.88 11.74
C GLY A 345 20.74 15.48 12.74
N VAL A 346 19.85 16.39 13.13
CA VAL A 346 18.77 16.14 14.08
C VAL A 346 17.51 15.56 13.41
N LEU A 347 17.25 15.88 12.13
CA LEU A 347 16.11 15.33 11.39
C LEU A 347 16.47 14.07 10.60
N ALA A 348 17.77 13.78 10.41
CA ALA A 348 18.25 12.60 9.72
C ALA A 348 17.68 11.27 10.27
N PRO A 349 17.56 11.06 11.61
CA PRO A 349 16.94 9.84 12.14
C PRO A 349 15.45 9.72 11.79
N ALA A 350 14.72 10.84 11.76
CA ALA A 350 13.30 10.84 11.39
C ALA A 350 13.12 10.59 9.88
N LEU A 351 13.96 11.21 9.04
CA LEU A 351 13.99 10.94 7.60
C LEU A 351 14.34 9.49 7.28
N GLU A 352 15.33 8.92 7.97
CA GLU A 352 15.69 7.52 7.79
C GLU A 352 14.57 6.59 8.25
N ALA A 353 13.91 6.91 9.36
CA ALA A 353 12.70 6.19 9.78
C ALA A 353 11.59 6.29 8.72
N MET A 354 11.37 7.45 8.09
CA MET A 354 10.42 7.59 6.97
C MET A 354 10.83 6.79 5.74
N ARG A 355 12.12 6.76 5.38
CA ARG A 355 12.64 5.94 4.26
C ARG A 355 12.45 4.45 4.49
N GLN A 356 12.49 4.03 5.76
CA GLN A 356 12.24 2.66 6.19
C GLN A 356 10.75 2.40 6.50
N GLU A 357 9.86 3.34 6.15
CA GLU A 357 8.41 3.27 6.39
C GLU A 357 8.01 3.12 7.88
N ARG A 358 8.94 3.44 8.80
CA ARG A 358 8.72 3.48 10.26
C ARG A 358 8.14 4.84 10.68
N PHE A 359 6.97 5.17 10.16
CA PHE A 359 6.32 6.48 10.37
C PHE A 359 6.01 6.79 11.84
N GLY A 360 5.67 5.76 12.63
CA GLY A 360 5.46 5.91 14.08
C GLY A 360 6.73 6.31 14.82
N ASP A 361 7.87 5.70 14.47
CA ASP A 361 9.17 6.04 15.05
C ASP A 361 9.61 7.44 14.62
N ALA A 362 9.40 7.79 13.35
CA ALA A 362 9.66 9.14 12.84
C ALA A 362 8.84 10.20 13.60
N LEU A 363 7.55 9.93 13.82
CA LEU A 363 6.66 10.84 14.57
C LEU A 363 7.06 10.93 16.05
N ALA A 364 7.49 9.82 16.66
CA ALA A 364 7.99 9.82 18.04
C ALA A 364 9.29 10.62 18.18
N LEU A 365 10.22 10.48 17.24
CA LEU A 365 11.46 11.25 17.18
C LEU A 365 11.19 12.75 17.06
N LEU A 366 10.27 13.14 16.18
CA LEU A 366 9.87 14.55 16.01
C LEU A 366 9.10 15.09 17.22
N SER A 367 8.29 14.25 17.87
CA SER A 367 7.54 14.64 19.07
C SER A 367 8.45 14.79 20.30
N GLY A 368 9.61 14.11 20.30
CA GLY A 368 10.64 14.23 21.34
C GLY A 368 11.56 15.45 21.18
N LEU A 369 11.44 16.21 20.09
CA LEU A 369 12.17 17.46 19.91
C LEU A 369 11.69 18.52 20.91
N ALA A 370 12.62 19.34 21.41
CA ALA A 370 12.34 20.41 22.35
C ALA A 370 13.04 21.72 21.93
N GLY A 371 12.54 22.85 22.41
CA GLY A 371 13.13 24.17 22.17
C GLY A 371 13.10 24.59 20.71
N GLU A 372 14.17 25.25 20.25
CA GLU A 372 14.28 25.81 18.89
C GLU A 372 14.15 24.73 17.80
N THR A 373 14.59 23.49 18.07
CA THR A 373 14.50 22.38 17.10
C THR A 373 13.06 21.89 16.89
N ALA A 374 12.19 22.04 17.89
CA ALA A 374 10.77 21.70 17.74
C ALA A 374 9.98 22.79 17.00
N ALA A 375 10.53 24.02 16.96
CA ALA A 375 9.99 25.16 16.23
C ALA A 375 10.61 25.30 14.82
N ASP A 376 11.52 24.40 14.44
CA ASP A 376 12.11 24.36 13.12
C ASP A 376 11.02 24.08 12.05
N PRO A 377 10.92 24.90 10.98
CA PRO A 377 9.87 24.74 9.97
C PRO A 377 9.87 23.37 9.27
N ASP A 378 11.05 22.79 8.99
CA ASP A 378 11.15 21.49 8.31
C ASP A 378 10.71 20.36 9.25
N ALA A 379 11.08 20.44 10.54
CA ALA A 379 10.62 19.51 11.58
C ALA A 379 9.09 19.56 11.76
N MET A 380 8.53 20.77 11.79
CA MET A 380 7.09 20.99 11.93
C MET A 380 6.32 20.48 10.71
N LEU A 381 6.84 20.71 9.49
CA LEU A 381 6.23 20.25 8.24
C LEU A 381 6.24 18.72 8.15
N MET A 382 7.37 18.09 8.47
CA MET A 382 7.49 16.63 8.52
C MET A 382 6.53 16.02 9.55
N ARG A 383 6.39 16.65 10.70
CA ARG A 383 5.42 16.25 11.71
C ARG A 383 3.98 16.38 11.20
N ALA A 384 3.62 17.49 10.54
CA ALA A 384 2.28 17.70 9.99
C ALA A 384 1.91 16.64 8.94
N VAL A 385 2.85 16.29 8.06
CA VAL A 385 2.70 15.20 7.08
C VAL A 385 2.43 13.86 7.79
N LEU A 386 3.26 13.50 8.78
CA LEU A 386 3.12 12.23 9.51
C LEU A 386 1.83 12.15 10.33
N LEU A 387 1.39 13.27 10.91
CA LEU A 387 0.10 13.37 11.60
C LEU A 387 -1.07 13.18 10.62
N THR A 388 -0.97 13.76 9.42
CA THR A 388 -1.99 13.58 8.36
C THR A 388 -2.07 12.12 7.92
N ASN A 389 -0.93 11.48 7.64
CA ASN A 389 -0.86 10.07 7.25
C ASN A 389 -1.34 9.11 8.34
N SER A 390 -1.30 9.52 9.62
CA SER A 390 -1.77 8.72 10.76
C SER A 390 -3.20 9.06 11.20
N GLY A 391 -3.91 9.92 10.45
CA GLY A 391 -5.30 10.29 10.75
C GLY A 391 -5.46 11.26 11.94
N ARG A 392 -4.37 11.82 12.47
CA ARG A 392 -4.38 12.80 13.58
C ARG A 392 -4.56 14.22 13.06
N LEU A 393 -5.70 14.46 12.41
CA LEU A 393 -5.92 15.61 11.54
C LEU A 393 -6.02 16.95 12.25
N ASP A 394 -6.60 16.98 13.46
CA ASP A 394 -6.68 18.22 14.23
C ASP A 394 -5.29 18.69 14.67
N GLU A 395 -4.40 17.75 15.02
CA GLU A 395 -3.00 18.06 15.33
C GLU A 395 -2.20 18.45 14.09
N ALA A 396 -2.46 17.79 12.95
CA ALA A 396 -1.87 18.17 11.67
C ALA A 396 -2.27 19.61 11.27
N ARG A 397 -3.55 19.95 11.43
CA ARG A 397 -4.10 21.28 11.15
C ARG A 397 -3.49 22.35 12.05
N ALA A 398 -3.42 22.10 13.35
CA ALA A 398 -2.75 22.99 14.29
C ALA A 398 -1.25 23.19 13.96
N CYS A 399 -0.56 22.15 13.48
CA CYS A 399 0.83 22.30 13.01
C CYS A 399 0.91 23.16 11.74
N CYS A 400 0.01 22.95 10.78
CA CYS A 400 -0.04 23.70 9.54
C CYS A 400 -0.37 25.18 9.77
N GLU A 401 -1.35 25.50 10.61
CA GLU A 401 -1.72 26.88 10.97
C GLU A 401 -0.52 27.63 11.58
N ARG A 402 0.21 26.98 12.47
CA ARG A 402 1.43 27.56 13.05
C ARG A 402 2.54 27.76 12.01
N LEU A 403 2.67 26.86 11.04
CA LEU A 403 3.62 27.01 9.95
C LEU A 403 3.23 28.14 9.00
N LEU A 404 1.96 28.26 8.62
CA LEU A 404 1.48 29.35 7.77
C LEU A 404 1.59 30.71 8.45
N ALA A 405 1.51 30.76 9.78
CA ALA A 405 1.77 31.97 10.54
C ALA A 405 3.26 32.41 10.50
N LEU A 406 4.18 31.46 10.23
CA LEU A 406 5.62 31.74 10.09
C LEU A 406 6.02 31.98 8.62
N ASP A 407 5.42 31.22 7.70
CA ASP A 407 5.65 31.26 6.26
C ASP A 407 4.33 30.98 5.52
N GLU A 408 3.62 32.06 5.19
CA GLU A 408 2.34 31.99 4.48
C GLU A 408 2.46 31.49 3.04
N PHE A 409 3.67 31.43 2.48
CA PHE A 409 3.92 31.04 1.09
C PHE A 409 4.46 29.61 0.98
N ASN A 410 4.29 28.79 2.02
CA ASN A 410 4.79 27.42 2.01
C ASN A 410 3.85 26.45 1.26
N ALA A 411 4.19 26.14 0.02
CA ALA A 411 3.41 25.24 -0.84
C ALA A 411 3.17 23.84 -0.21
N GLY A 412 4.14 23.31 0.53
CA GLY A 412 4.04 22.01 1.20
C GLY A 412 2.98 22.02 2.31
N VAL A 413 2.90 23.10 3.08
CA VAL A 413 1.91 23.25 4.15
C VAL A 413 0.50 23.41 3.59
N HIS A 414 0.34 24.18 2.52
CA HIS A 414 -0.95 24.29 1.82
C HIS A 414 -1.42 22.92 1.32
N TYR A 415 -0.55 22.10 0.73
CA TYR A 415 -0.92 20.74 0.30
C TYR A 415 -1.34 19.84 1.48
N VAL A 416 -0.61 19.84 2.59
CA VAL A 416 -1.00 19.07 3.78
C VAL A 416 -2.34 19.55 4.34
N MET A 417 -2.63 20.84 4.21
CA MET A 417 -3.93 21.39 4.58
C MET A 417 -5.06 20.96 3.65
N ALA A 418 -4.80 20.87 2.35
CA ALA A 418 -5.75 20.32 1.39
C ALA A 418 -6.17 18.90 1.78
N LEU A 419 -5.20 18.03 2.09
CA LEU A 419 -5.48 16.65 2.55
C LEU A 419 -6.28 16.61 3.86
N SER A 420 -5.96 17.51 4.79
CA SER A 420 -6.65 17.59 6.09
C SER A 420 -8.09 18.09 5.95
N CYS A 421 -8.35 19.05 5.07
CA CYS A 421 -9.69 19.54 4.74
C CYS A 421 -10.52 18.48 4.02
N GLU A 422 -9.91 17.78 3.05
CA GLU A 422 -10.61 16.74 2.29
C GLU A 422 -11.10 15.62 3.21
N HIS A 423 -10.24 15.15 4.12
CA HIS A 423 -10.62 14.11 5.07
C HIS A 423 -11.72 14.57 6.05
N ALA A 424 -11.76 15.87 6.37
CA ALA A 424 -12.84 16.46 7.17
C ALA A 424 -14.15 16.63 6.37
N GLY A 425 -14.17 16.29 5.07
CA GLY A 425 -15.32 16.45 4.17
C GLY A 425 -15.47 17.86 3.61
N ASP A 426 -14.53 18.77 3.89
CA ASP A 426 -14.51 20.14 3.37
C ASP A 426 -13.73 20.18 2.04
N VAL A 427 -14.40 19.73 0.99
CA VAL A 427 -13.83 19.63 -0.36
C VAL A 427 -13.52 21.00 -0.98
N GLU A 428 -14.29 22.03 -0.62
CA GLU A 428 -14.10 23.39 -1.15
C GLU A 428 -12.77 23.96 -0.65
N SER A 429 -12.56 23.98 0.67
CA SER A 429 -11.30 24.43 1.26
C SER A 429 -10.12 23.57 0.80
N ALA A 430 -10.33 22.26 0.60
CA ALA A 430 -9.28 21.37 0.11
C ALA A 430 -8.77 21.81 -1.28
N LEU A 431 -9.68 22.09 -2.21
CA LEU A 431 -9.33 22.53 -3.55
C LEU A 431 -8.68 23.92 -3.56
N ASP A 432 -9.11 24.86 -2.70
CA ASP A 432 -8.48 26.18 -2.56
C ASP A 432 -7.03 26.08 -2.08
N HIS A 433 -6.78 25.20 -1.09
CA HIS A 433 -5.44 24.93 -0.59
C HIS A 433 -4.55 24.26 -1.64
N ASP A 434 -5.07 23.30 -2.41
CA ASP A 434 -4.32 22.70 -3.52
C ASP A 434 -4.00 23.69 -4.64
N GLN A 435 -4.95 24.55 -5.00
CA GLN A 435 -4.72 25.60 -6.00
C GLN A 435 -3.63 26.57 -5.53
N THR A 436 -3.67 26.94 -4.25
CA THR A 436 -2.64 27.78 -3.62
C THR A 436 -1.28 27.09 -3.65
N ALA A 437 -1.20 25.81 -3.27
CA ALA A 437 0.03 25.03 -3.32
C ALA A 437 0.60 24.93 -4.75
N ALA A 438 -0.26 24.67 -5.74
CA ALA A 438 0.13 24.58 -7.15
C ALA A 438 0.51 25.94 -7.77
N TYR A 439 0.02 27.05 -7.22
CA TYR A 439 0.41 28.40 -7.62
C TYR A 439 1.76 28.79 -7.04
N LEU A 440 1.97 28.54 -5.75
CA LEU A 440 3.21 28.85 -5.03
C LEU A 440 4.39 28.01 -5.54
N ASP A 441 4.15 26.75 -5.86
CA ASP A 441 5.12 25.88 -6.51
C ASP A 441 4.52 25.16 -7.72
N PRO A 442 4.66 25.74 -8.94
CA PRO A 442 4.19 25.12 -10.18
C PRO A 442 4.83 23.78 -10.50
N GLY A 443 5.98 23.47 -9.89
CA GLY A 443 6.70 22.21 -10.04
C GLY A 443 6.20 21.10 -9.13
N PHE A 444 5.32 21.39 -8.16
CA PHE A 444 4.84 20.42 -7.18
C PHE A 444 3.69 19.57 -7.72
N ALA A 445 3.95 18.30 -7.99
CA ALA A 445 2.96 17.41 -8.63
C ALA A 445 1.77 17.05 -7.73
N MET A 446 1.97 16.95 -6.41
CA MET A 446 0.99 16.35 -5.50
C MET A 446 -0.34 17.11 -5.41
N PRO A 447 -0.38 18.45 -5.31
CA PRO A 447 -1.63 19.19 -5.33
C PRO A 447 -2.46 18.95 -6.61
N ARG A 448 -1.80 18.85 -7.77
CA ARG A 448 -2.47 18.57 -9.05
C ARG A 448 -3.01 17.14 -9.10
N LEU A 449 -2.24 16.20 -8.58
CA LEU A 449 -2.71 14.82 -8.45
C LEU A 449 -3.96 14.76 -7.57
N HIS A 450 -3.93 15.44 -6.42
CA HIS A 450 -5.03 15.47 -5.46
C HIS A 450 -6.30 16.11 -6.05
N MET A 451 -6.20 17.33 -6.63
CA MET A 451 -7.32 17.98 -7.34
C MET A 451 -7.91 17.09 -8.44
N GLY A 452 -7.05 16.41 -9.21
CA GLY A 452 -7.48 15.50 -10.26
C GLY A 452 -8.27 14.30 -9.73
N LEU A 453 -7.86 13.74 -8.59
CA LEU A 453 -8.57 12.64 -7.92
C LEU A 453 -9.90 13.11 -7.28
N VAL A 454 -9.93 14.30 -6.69
CA VAL A 454 -11.16 14.92 -6.17
C VAL A 454 -12.17 15.14 -7.31
N ALA A 455 -11.72 15.72 -8.43
CA ALA A 455 -12.56 15.93 -9.61
C ALA A 455 -13.10 14.61 -10.19
N ARG A 456 -12.29 13.55 -10.22
CA ARG A 456 -12.73 12.19 -10.59
C ARG A 456 -13.86 11.68 -9.72
N ARG A 457 -13.76 11.83 -8.39
CA ARG A 457 -14.80 11.42 -7.44
C ARG A 457 -16.09 12.22 -7.63
N ALA A 458 -15.97 13.51 -7.96
CA ALA A 458 -17.10 14.38 -8.25
C ALA A 458 -17.73 14.14 -9.64
N GLY A 459 -17.13 13.30 -10.50
CA GLY A 459 -17.58 13.05 -11.87
C GLY A 459 -17.24 14.17 -12.87
N ASP A 460 -16.37 15.12 -12.49
CA ASP A 460 -15.84 16.14 -13.40
C ASP A 460 -14.63 15.61 -14.17
N ASP A 461 -14.91 14.84 -15.22
CA ASP A 461 -13.89 14.24 -16.08
C ASP A 461 -13.06 15.26 -16.86
N THR A 462 -13.54 16.49 -17.02
CA THR A 462 -12.80 17.55 -17.72
C THR A 462 -11.69 18.08 -16.84
N THR A 463 -12.02 18.48 -15.61
CA THR A 463 -11.04 18.95 -14.63
C THR A 463 -10.09 17.81 -14.22
N ALA A 464 -10.62 16.60 -14.03
CA ALA A 464 -9.81 15.42 -13.75
C ALA A 464 -8.72 15.21 -14.81
N ARG A 465 -9.08 15.22 -16.11
CA ARG A 465 -8.09 15.04 -17.18
C ARG A 465 -7.04 16.12 -17.19
N ARG A 466 -7.44 17.38 -17.00
CA ARG A 466 -6.51 18.51 -16.99
C ARG A 466 -5.48 18.38 -15.86
N GLU A 467 -5.95 18.22 -14.63
CA GLU A 467 -5.06 18.21 -13.46
C GLU A 467 -4.21 16.93 -13.40
N LEU A 468 -4.76 15.77 -13.74
CA LEU A 468 -3.99 14.53 -13.80
C LEU A 468 -2.94 14.58 -14.92
N SER A 469 -3.23 15.18 -16.08
CA SER A 469 -2.23 15.30 -17.15
C SER A 469 -1.04 16.15 -16.71
N HIS A 470 -1.31 17.25 -16.02
CA HIS A 470 -0.28 18.10 -15.44
C HIS A 470 0.49 17.38 -14.33
N ALA A 471 -0.20 16.68 -13.42
CA ALA A 471 0.43 15.91 -12.36
C ALA A 471 1.37 14.85 -12.93
N LEU A 472 0.97 14.12 -13.98
CA LEU A 472 1.81 13.11 -14.62
C LEU A 472 3.09 13.71 -15.22
N ALA A 473 2.99 14.88 -15.85
CA ALA A 473 4.14 15.58 -16.41
C ALA A 473 5.11 16.05 -15.32
N LEU A 474 4.59 16.52 -14.19
CA LEU A 474 5.39 16.97 -13.04
C LEU A 474 6.04 15.81 -12.29
N LEU A 475 5.31 14.71 -12.07
CA LEU A 475 5.81 13.51 -11.38
C LEU A 475 7.09 12.96 -12.01
N ALA A 476 7.21 13.02 -13.34
CA ALA A 476 8.42 12.59 -14.06
C ALA A 476 9.69 13.36 -13.66
N ARG A 477 9.54 14.58 -13.13
CA ARG A 477 10.62 15.52 -12.78
C ARG A 477 10.67 15.84 -11.29
N GLU A 478 9.73 15.33 -10.50
CA GLU A 478 9.59 15.60 -9.07
C GLU A 478 10.80 15.09 -8.27
N ASP A 479 11.26 15.87 -7.30
CA ASP A 479 12.39 15.48 -6.45
C ASP A 479 12.07 14.28 -5.53
N ALA A 480 13.05 13.40 -5.31
CA ALA A 480 12.85 12.18 -4.51
C ALA A 480 12.58 12.47 -3.03
N SER A 481 13.16 13.53 -2.45
CA SER A 481 12.90 13.92 -1.06
C SER A 481 11.50 14.49 -0.89
N ARG A 482 11.00 15.19 -1.91
CA ARG A 482 9.63 15.70 -1.94
C ARG A 482 8.60 14.58 -2.08
N LEU A 483 8.89 13.56 -2.88
CA LEU A 483 8.06 12.36 -2.98
C LEU A 483 8.09 11.53 -1.68
N LEU A 484 9.24 11.40 -1.03
CA LEU A 484 9.35 10.75 0.28
C LEU A 484 8.46 11.43 1.32
N LEU A 485 8.41 12.76 1.29
CA LEU A 485 7.64 13.56 2.25
C LEU A 485 6.15 13.57 1.90
N PHE A 486 5.77 13.97 0.69
CA PHE A 486 4.37 14.24 0.34
C PHE A 486 3.68 13.14 -0.45
N GLY A 487 4.44 12.15 -0.93
CA GLY A 487 3.92 11.05 -1.75
C GLY A 487 3.14 10.00 -0.98
N GLY A 488 2.91 10.17 0.33
CA GLY A 488 2.12 9.23 1.14
C GLY A 488 2.73 7.83 1.22
N GLY A 489 4.05 7.70 1.08
CA GLY A 489 4.76 6.42 1.02
C GLY A 489 4.78 5.77 -0.37
N PHE A 490 4.19 6.40 -1.39
CA PHE A 490 4.21 5.89 -2.76
C PHE A 490 5.45 6.35 -3.53
N SER A 491 6.01 5.45 -4.34
CA SER A 491 7.11 5.79 -5.25
C SER A 491 6.62 6.65 -6.43
N ARG A 492 7.56 7.32 -7.10
CA ARG A 492 7.29 8.09 -8.33
C ARG A 492 6.53 7.26 -9.36
N ASP A 493 6.97 6.02 -9.56
CA ASP A 493 6.39 5.12 -10.56
C ASP A 493 4.96 4.73 -10.19
N THR A 494 4.69 4.48 -8.91
CA THR A 494 3.35 4.17 -8.41
C THR A 494 2.40 5.35 -8.57
N LEU A 495 2.83 6.56 -8.21
CA LEU A 495 2.04 7.78 -8.38
C LEU A 495 1.80 8.08 -9.88
N SER A 496 2.80 7.87 -10.73
CA SER A 496 2.67 8.03 -12.18
C SER A 496 1.72 7.01 -12.79
N ALA A 497 1.76 5.76 -12.32
CA ALA A 497 0.86 4.69 -12.75
C ALA A 497 -0.60 4.98 -12.32
N LEU A 498 -0.81 5.44 -11.09
CA LEU A 498 -2.11 5.92 -10.60
C LEU A 498 -2.65 7.03 -11.51
N CYS A 499 -1.82 8.04 -11.77
CA CYS A 499 -2.20 9.19 -12.58
C CYS A 499 -2.63 8.78 -14.01
N ARG A 500 -1.86 7.89 -14.66
CA ARG A 500 -2.24 7.31 -15.97
C ARG A 500 -3.52 6.48 -15.92
N ALA A 501 -3.75 5.74 -14.85
CA ALA A 501 -4.95 4.92 -14.70
C ALA A 501 -6.21 5.79 -14.60
N GLU A 502 -6.16 6.84 -13.78
CA GLU A 502 -7.27 7.77 -13.61
C GLU A 502 -7.51 8.66 -14.84
N LEU A 503 -6.44 9.02 -15.57
CA LEU A 503 -6.56 9.68 -16.87
C LEU A 503 -7.33 8.82 -17.87
N ARG A 504 -7.01 7.53 -17.97
CA ARG A 504 -7.75 6.61 -18.84
C ARG A 504 -9.21 6.46 -18.39
N ALA A 505 -9.46 6.42 -17.09
CA ALA A 505 -10.81 6.31 -16.54
C ALA A 505 -11.67 7.56 -16.85
N ALA A 506 -11.07 8.75 -16.89
CA ALA A 506 -11.72 9.99 -17.31
C ALA A 506 -11.79 10.19 -18.84
N GLY A 507 -11.44 9.18 -19.64
CA GLY A 507 -11.46 9.26 -21.11
C GLY A 507 -10.33 10.08 -21.71
N GLY A 508 -9.14 10.09 -21.10
CA GLY A 508 -7.90 10.61 -21.70
C GLY A 508 -7.34 9.63 -22.74
N GLU A 509 -6.92 10.15 -23.90
CA GLU A 509 -6.34 9.36 -25.00
C GLU A 509 -5.00 8.70 -24.61
N ARG A 510 -4.64 7.65 -25.36
CA ARG A 510 -3.55 6.69 -25.08
C ARG A 510 -2.15 7.28 -25.11
#